data_AF-A0A7L2F247-F1
#
_entry.id   AF-A0A7L2F247-F1
#
_cell.length_a   1.000
_cell.length_b   1.000
_cell.length_c   1.000
_cell.angle_alpha   90.00
_cell.angle_beta   90.00
_cell.angle_gamma   90.00
#
_symmetry.space_group_name_H-M   'P 1'
#
loop_
_entity.id
_entity.type
_entity.pdbx_description
1 polymer ?
#
loop_
_entity_poly.entity_id
_entity_poly.type
_entity_poly.pdbx_seq_one_letter_code
_entity_poly.pdbx_strand_id
1 'polypeptide(L)'
;AVAEVQLRDDQYTLDHMRAFGMYNYLHLDSWYQDNVYYVDQFGRVMNLSVTLDTALQKPREVFRLPTDLTACDNRLCASMHFSSSTWVTLSDGTGRLYLIKSGKRGSSASEKWEIVFNEELGSPFIVAHSVSFVKSDAHSLAVLLLRVEKDELDTKGSGFHVTLEWVTIAEGKEGDPGYEIIKKRVLQGKSVPHYAAIEPSGDGLMIVSHKPFTFMQSESDKLEENDDAKVSNEKKDPLYYWQQTEDDVTITVHLPQDITRDDIKIRFSPDNICVALKDQPPLMEGKLYSSVDHESCTWIIREDKSLEISLIKKNEGCRWTELIIGDTRGEFIMDPSQCSEIAESLMHLTSEVMNPNPDKEKPPCNAQELEECDAFLEDGASLCRFDGDSLKITHIINLGSNQYLFSVVVNPKEMPCFCLRHDVDALLWQPHSDQPENMWEHIATFNALGYVQASKQDKKFMACAPDYSYAALCECLRRVFIYRQPTPLATVLYNRKEGRQVGQVAKQLVATLEANDPILGFQATSERLFVLTTKTLFLIKVNAGN
;
A
#
# COMPACT_ATOMS: atom_id res chain seq x y z
N ALA A 1 28.09 -16.80 10.66
CA ALA A 1 27.47 -16.57 9.34
C ALA A 1 25.98 -16.36 9.55
N VAL A 2 25.40 -15.43 8.83
CA VAL A 2 23.97 -15.06 8.90
C VAL A 2 23.14 -16.24 8.37
N ALA A 3 21.94 -16.46 8.93
CA ALA A 3 20.95 -17.40 8.40
C ALA A 3 20.28 -16.84 7.14
N GLU A 4 21.05 -16.67 6.05
CA GLU A 4 20.49 -16.28 4.77
C GLU A 4 19.61 -17.40 4.20
N VAL A 5 18.40 -17.04 3.78
CA VAL A 5 17.49 -17.92 3.07
C VAL A 5 17.44 -17.46 1.62
N GLN A 6 17.84 -18.34 0.70
CA GLN A 6 17.74 -18.09 -0.73
C GLN A 6 16.32 -18.39 -1.21
N LEU A 7 15.83 -17.56 -2.12
CA LEU A 7 14.56 -17.81 -2.80
C LEU A 7 14.68 -19.05 -3.67
N ARG A 8 13.61 -19.84 -3.67
CA ARG A 8 13.51 -21.08 -4.46
C ARG A 8 13.00 -20.76 -5.87
N ASP A 9 13.17 -21.70 -6.79
CA ASP A 9 12.77 -21.54 -8.20
C ASP A 9 11.24 -21.33 -8.34
N ASP A 10 10.44 -21.87 -7.41
CA ASP A 10 8.99 -21.68 -7.33
C ASP A 10 8.57 -20.38 -6.62
N GLN A 11 9.52 -19.63 -6.06
CA GLN A 11 9.35 -18.39 -5.30
C GLN A 11 10.02 -17.19 -6.00
N TYR A 12 9.95 -17.15 -7.32
CA TYR A 12 10.64 -16.13 -8.12
C TYR A 12 9.66 -15.11 -8.75
N THR A 13 8.79 -14.52 -7.93
CA THR A 13 7.96 -13.38 -8.34
C THR A 13 8.52 -12.06 -7.81
N LEU A 14 8.10 -10.94 -8.41
CA LEU A 14 8.48 -9.60 -7.94
C LEU A 14 8.16 -9.41 -6.44
N ASP A 15 7.03 -9.93 -5.99
CA ASP A 15 6.60 -9.87 -4.59
C ASP A 15 7.52 -10.69 -3.66
N HIS A 16 7.94 -11.90 -4.05
CA HIS A 16 8.91 -12.67 -3.27
C HIS A 16 10.27 -11.97 -3.19
N MET A 17 10.72 -11.39 -4.30
CA MET A 17 11.97 -10.61 -4.33
C MET A 17 11.88 -9.39 -3.40
N ARG A 18 10.74 -8.70 -3.36
CA ARG A 18 10.52 -7.54 -2.47
C ARG A 18 10.40 -7.95 -1.00
N ALA A 19 9.64 -8.99 -0.69
CA ALA A 19 9.41 -9.42 0.69
C ALA A 19 10.63 -10.13 1.31
N PHE A 20 11.30 -11.00 0.55
CA PHE A 20 12.29 -11.93 1.08
C PHE A 20 13.67 -11.77 0.44
N GLY A 21 13.76 -11.47 -0.86
CA GLY A 21 15.03 -11.30 -1.57
C GLY A 21 15.82 -10.07 -1.12
N MET A 22 15.12 -8.97 -0.83
CA MET A 22 15.68 -7.71 -0.32
C MET A 22 15.51 -7.55 1.19
N TYR A 23 15.31 -8.65 1.92
CA TYR A 23 15.17 -8.62 3.36
C TYR A 23 16.43 -8.11 4.05
N ASN A 24 16.25 -7.23 5.04
CA ASN A 24 17.35 -6.69 5.84
C ASN A 24 17.59 -7.59 7.06
N TYR A 25 18.65 -8.40 7.01
CA TYR A 25 19.00 -9.34 8.08
C TYR A 25 19.64 -8.68 9.31
N LEU A 26 19.87 -7.37 9.25
CA LEU A 26 20.45 -6.60 10.35
C LEU A 26 19.36 -5.75 11.02
N HIS A 27 19.16 -5.96 12.31
CA HIS A 27 18.15 -5.29 13.11
C HIS A 27 18.81 -4.31 14.07
N LEU A 28 18.49 -3.02 13.93
CA LEU A 28 18.91 -1.99 14.86
C LEU A 28 17.91 -1.89 16.02
N ASP A 29 18.40 -1.77 17.25
CA ASP A 29 17.55 -1.43 18.39
C ASP A 29 17.39 0.09 18.46
N SER A 30 16.25 0.59 18.00
CA SER A 30 15.96 2.03 17.94
C SER A 30 15.97 2.72 19.31
N TRP A 31 15.82 1.98 20.42
CA TRP A 31 15.97 2.50 21.79
C TRP A 31 17.45 2.56 22.24
N TYR A 32 18.32 1.75 21.62
CA TYR A 32 19.73 1.60 21.97
C TYR A 32 20.59 1.52 20.71
N GLN A 33 20.79 2.66 20.04
CA GLN A 33 21.39 2.76 18.70
C GLN A 33 22.82 2.18 18.56
N ASP A 34 23.52 1.93 19.67
CA ASP A 34 24.82 1.24 19.68
C ASP A 34 24.71 -0.29 19.53
N ASN A 35 23.51 -0.86 19.50
CA ASN A 35 23.28 -2.29 19.50
C ASN A 35 22.58 -2.75 18.23
N VAL A 36 23.21 -3.68 17.52
CA VAL A 36 22.65 -4.34 16.34
C VAL A 36 22.56 -5.84 16.54
N TYR A 37 21.58 -6.45 15.90
CA TYR A 37 21.21 -7.84 16.08
C TYR A 37 21.05 -8.51 14.73
N TYR A 38 21.40 -9.79 14.66
CA TYR A 38 21.14 -10.64 13.49
C TYR A 38 20.92 -12.09 13.96
N VAL A 39 20.26 -12.88 13.12
CA VAL A 39 20.07 -14.32 13.37
C VAL A 39 21.12 -15.10 12.59
N ASP A 40 21.84 -15.97 13.29
CA ASP A 40 22.84 -16.83 12.66
C ASP A 40 22.26 -18.15 12.14
N GLN A 41 23.02 -18.86 11.31
CA GLN A 41 22.62 -20.14 10.70
C GLN A 41 22.21 -21.25 11.69
N PHE A 42 22.51 -21.10 12.99
CA PHE A 42 22.14 -22.04 14.05
C PHE A 42 20.90 -21.58 14.81
N GLY A 43 20.18 -20.56 14.33
CA GLY A 43 18.99 -20.02 14.99
C GLY A 43 19.29 -19.21 16.24
N ARG A 44 20.52 -18.71 16.39
CA ARG A 44 20.91 -17.88 17.53
C ARG A 44 20.77 -16.41 17.17
N VAL A 45 20.12 -15.66 18.05
CA VAL A 45 20.09 -14.20 17.98
C VAL A 45 21.39 -13.69 18.59
N MET A 46 22.19 -13.07 17.73
CA MET A 46 23.51 -12.54 18.08
C MET A 46 23.41 -11.02 18.20
N ASN A 47 23.90 -10.48 19.31
CA ASN A 47 24.05 -9.05 19.54
C ASN A 47 25.51 -8.62 19.28
N LEU A 48 25.67 -7.48 18.62
CA LEU A 48 26.91 -6.72 18.60
C LEU A 48 26.66 -5.33 19.18
N SER A 49 27.43 -4.99 20.21
CA SER A 49 27.42 -3.68 20.84
C SER A 49 28.65 -2.88 20.43
N VAL A 50 28.45 -1.61 20.08
CA VAL A 50 29.54 -0.66 19.90
C VAL A 50 29.94 -0.09 21.25
N THR A 51 31.25 -0.01 21.51
CA THR A 51 31.77 0.51 22.79
C THR A 51 32.44 1.87 22.61
N LEU A 52 33.50 1.90 21.80
CA LEU A 52 34.22 3.10 21.39
C LEU A 52 33.85 3.44 19.95
N ASP A 53 34.24 4.64 19.49
CA ASP A 53 34.01 5.23 18.16
C ASP A 53 33.74 4.25 17.00
N THR A 54 34.58 3.22 16.85
CA THR A 54 34.43 2.17 15.82
C THR A 54 34.66 0.75 16.35
N ALA A 55 34.77 0.55 17.67
CA ALA A 55 35.11 -0.75 18.24
C ALA A 55 33.85 -1.59 18.53
N LEU A 56 33.71 -2.68 17.78
CA LEU A 56 32.68 -3.70 17.99
C LEU A 56 33.13 -4.71 19.04
N GLN A 57 32.24 -5.02 20.00
CA GLN A 57 32.45 -6.14 20.90
C GLN A 57 32.32 -7.48 20.15
N LYS A 58 32.81 -8.56 20.77
CA LYS A 58 32.59 -9.91 20.24
C LYS A 58 31.07 -10.21 20.21
N PRO A 59 30.57 -10.87 19.15
CA PRO A 59 29.17 -11.26 19.07
C PRO A 59 28.74 -12.05 20.31
N ARG A 60 27.68 -11.60 20.96
CA ARG A 60 27.11 -12.25 22.15
C ARG A 60 25.77 -12.89 21.81
N GLU A 61 25.61 -14.16 22.17
CA GLU A 61 24.33 -14.86 22.08
C GLU A 61 23.38 -14.32 23.16
N VAL A 62 22.24 -13.78 22.73
CA VAL A 62 21.19 -13.27 23.64
C VAL A 62 19.99 -14.21 23.73
N PHE A 63 19.73 -14.96 22.66
CA PHE A 63 18.61 -15.89 22.56
C PHE A 63 18.92 -16.99 21.54
N ARG A 64 18.28 -18.15 21.70
CA ARG A 64 18.37 -19.27 20.76
C ARG A 64 16.97 -19.81 20.48
N LEU A 65 16.64 -19.94 19.20
CA LEU A 65 15.39 -20.53 18.75
C LEU A 65 15.29 -22.00 19.22
N PRO A 66 14.15 -22.44 19.78
CA PRO A 66 14.01 -23.80 20.30
C PRO A 66 13.97 -24.90 19.23
N THR A 67 13.58 -24.54 18.00
CA THR A 67 13.31 -25.48 16.91
C THR A 67 14.55 -25.71 16.06
N ASP A 68 14.81 -26.96 15.67
CA ASP A 68 15.82 -27.29 14.64
C ASP A 68 15.34 -26.77 13.27
N LEU A 69 15.81 -25.57 12.92
CA LEU A 69 15.45 -24.85 11.68
C LEU A 69 15.82 -25.59 10.40
N THR A 70 16.60 -26.67 10.47
CA THR A 70 17.08 -27.45 9.32
C THR A 70 16.08 -28.47 8.80
N ALA A 71 14.96 -28.71 9.50
CA ALA A 71 13.99 -29.74 9.14
C ALA A 71 12.84 -29.24 8.23
N CYS A 72 12.74 -27.94 7.96
CA CYS A 72 11.64 -27.36 7.19
C CYS A 72 12.11 -26.81 5.83
N ASP A 73 11.72 -27.47 4.75
CA ASP A 73 12.08 -27.11 3.36
C ASP A 73 11.39 -25.81 2.87
N ASN A 74 10.28 -25.41 3.49
CA ASN A 74 9.49 -24.22 3.13
C ASN A 74 9.81 -22.97 3.99
N ARG A 75 10.91 -22.95 4.73
CA ARG A 75 11.19 -21.85 5.68
C ARG A 75 11.49 -20.50 4.99
N LEU A 76 11.07 -19.42 5.64
CA LEU A 76 11.49 -18.05 5.35
C LEU A 76 12.65 -17.62 6.25
N CYS A 77 13.19 -16.42 6.02
CA CYS A 77 14.17 -15.84 6.93
C CYS A 77 13.56 -15.58 8.31
N ALA A 78 14.35 -15.84 9.36
CA ALA A 78 13.97 -15.44 10.71
C ALA A 78 13.91 -13.91 10.78
N SER A 79 12.83 -13.38 11.34
CA SER A 79 12.57 -11.94 11.37
C SER A 79 12.33 -11.46 12.79
N MET A 80 12.86 -10.30 13.14
CA MET A 80 12.63 -9.70 14.46
C MET A 80 12.26 -8.22 14.38
N HIS A 81 11.48 -7.78 15.36
CA HIS A 81 11.13 -6.38 15.55
C HIS A 81 11.10 -6.04 17.04
N PHE A 82 11.66 -4.89 17.40
CA PHE A 82 11.67 -4.40 18.78
C PHE A 82 10.35 -3.66 19.05
N SER A 83 9.45 -4.26 19.84
CA SER A 83 8.12 -3.69 20.10
C SER A 83 8.14 -2.57 21.14
N SER A 84 9.13 -2.59 22.03
CA SER A 84 9.41 -1.55 23.02
C SER A 84 10.85 -1.68 23.52
N SER A 85 11.26 -0.82 24.46
CA SER A 85 12.57 -0.88 25.13
C SER A 85 12.82 -2.19 25.91
N THR A 86 11.78 -3.01 26.14
CA THR A 86 11.87 -4.25 26.94
C THR A 86 11.24 -5.48 26.28
N TRP A 87 10.59 -5.32 25.12
CA TRP A 87 9.93 -6.39 24.40
C TRP A 87 10.46 -6.55 22.98
N VAL A 88 10.51 -7.80 22.52
CA VAL A 88 10.94 -8.19 21.17
C VAL A 88 9.95 -9.21 20.61
N THR A 89 9.54 -9.00 19.37
CA THR A 89 8.81 -9.98 18.58
C THR A 89 9.77 -10.70 17.64
N LEU A 90 9.70 -12.01 17.58
CA LEU A 90 10.55 -12.86 16.75
C LEU A 90 9.69 -13.89 16.00
N SER A 91 9.98 -14.10 14.72
CA SER A 91 9.51 -15.25 13.94
C SER A 91 10.71 -16.12 13.59
N ASP A 92 10.54 -17.44 13.68
CA ASP A 92 11.55 -18.40 13.24
C ASP A 92 11.50 -18.68 11.73
N GLY A 93 10.58 -18.04 11.00
CA GLY A 93 10.41 -18.23 9.57
C GLY A 93 9.73 -19.55 9.19
N THR A 94 9.32 -20.38 10.15
CA THR A 94 8.57 -21.62 9.90
C THR A 94 7.07 -21.46 10.07
N GLY A 95 6.62 -20.32 10.60
CA GLY A 95 5.23 -20.04 10.93
C GLY A 95 4.97 -19.91 12.44
N ARG A 96 6.01 -19.85 13.27
CA ARG A 96 5.88 -19.69 14.72
C ARG A 96 6.25 -18.28 15.17
N LEU A 97 5.36 -17.68 15.97
CA LEU A 97 5.55 -16.38 16.58
C LEU A 97 6.07 -16.54 18.00
N TYR A 98 7.10 -15.79 18.37
CA TYR A 98 7.64 -15.71 19.72
C TYR A 98 7.56 -14.27 20.21
N LEU A 99 6.98 -14.12 21.40
CA LEU A 99 7.00 -12.89 22.16
C LEU A 99 8.01 -13.03 23.29
N ILE A 100 9.00 -12.14 23.28
CA ILE A 100 10.15 -12.23 24.15
C ILE A 100 10.23 -10.99 25.03
N LYS A 101 10.34 -11.20 26.33
CA LYS A 101 10.69 -10.14 27.29
C LYS A 101 12.20 -10.09 27.39
N SER A 102 12.79 -9.05 26.81
CA SER A 102 14.24 -8.86 26.78
C SER A 102 14.80 -8.20 28.04
N GLY A 103 13.93 -7.59 28.84
CA GLY A 103 14.35 -6.70 29.92
C GLY A 103 15.04 -5.44 29.40
N LYS A 104 15.79 -4.72 30.26
CA LYS A 104 16.51 -3.51 29.86
C LYS A 104 17.71 -3.89 28.99
N ARG A 105 17.72 -3.44 27.74
CA ARG A 105 18.81 -3.69 26.78
C ARG A 105 19.90 -2.61 26.87
N GLY A 106 21.05 -2.85 26.24
CA GLY A 106 22.21 -1.94 26.25
C GLY A 106 23.49 -2.54 26.86
N SER A 107 24.53 -1.72 27.00
CA SER A 107 25.92 -2.15 27.28
C SER A 107 26.13 -2.83 28.63
N SER A 108 25.14 -2.78 29.54
CA SER A 108 25.15 -3.45 30.85
C SER A 108 24.11 -4.57 30.97
N ALA A 109 23.40 -4.92 29.89
CA ALA A 109 22.32 -5.89 29.92
C ALA A 109 22.87 -7.32 30.04
N SER A 110 22.78 -7.94 31.22
CA SER A 110 23.18 -9.34 31.44
C SER A 110 22.01 -10.33 31.32
N GLU A 111 20.79 -9.83 31.14
CA GLU A 111 19.57 -10.63 31.19
C GLU A 111 19.44 -11.52 29.95
N LYS A 112 19.14 -12.80 30.17
CA LYS A 112 18.75 -13.72 29.09
C LYS A 112 17.31 -13.39 28.70
N TRP A 113 17.05 -13.42 27.41
CA TRP A 113 15.72 -13.19 26.86
C TRP A 113 14.78 -14.34 27.25
N GLU A 114 13.61 -13.99 27.80
CA GLU A 114 12.60 -14.94 28.26
C GLU A 114 11.43 -15.00 27.28
N ILE A 115 11.01 -16.21 26.91
CA ILE A 115 9.84 -16.43 26.07
C ILE A 115 8.61 -16.30 26.97
N VAL A 116 7.76 -15.32 26.67
CA VAL A 116 6.52 -15.10 27.42
C VAL A 116 5.33 -15.69 26.67
N PHE A 117 5.38 -15.69 25.34
CA PHE A 117 4.37 -16.32 24.50
C PHE A 117 5.00 -16.95 23.26
N ASN A 118 4.48 -18.10 22.86
CA ASN A 118 4.85 -18.75 21.61
C ASN A 118 3.66 -19.51 21.03
N GLU A 119 3.36 -19.30 19.75
CA GLU A 119 2.26 -19.97 19.07
C GLU A 119 2.57 -20.18 17.59
N GLU A 120 2.12 -21.31 17.04
CA GLU A 120 2.25 -21.63 15.61
C GLU A 120 1.02 -21.13 14.86
N LEU A 121 1.23 -20.18 13.94
CA LEU A 121 0.16 -19.49 13.21
C LEU A 121 0.02 -20.00 11.77
N GLY A 122 0.44 -21.24 11.51
CA GLY A 122 0.29 -21.90 10.20
C GLY A 122 1.45 -21.60 9.25
N SER A 123 1.16 -20.99 8.09
CA SER A 123 2.16 -20.80 7.03
C SER A 123 3.38 -19.95 7.49
N PRO A 124 4.53 -20.04 6.81
CA PRO A 124 5.67 -19.15 7.07
C PRO A 124 5.34 -17.67 6.90
N PHE A 125 5.85 -16.82 7.80
CA PHE A 125 5.72 -15.37 7.72
C PHE A 125 6.95 -14.63 8.25
N ILE A 126 7.07 -13.37 7.86
CA ILE A 126 7.99 -12.40 8.49
C ILE A 126 7.22 -11.39 9.33
N VAL A 127 7.83 -10.90 10.40
CA VAL A 127 7.33 -9.79 11.22
C VAL A 127 7.63 -8.49 10.48
N ALA A 128 6.59 -7.81 9.99
CA ALA A 128 6.70 -6.52 9.30
C ALA A 128 6.83 -5.36 10.28
N HIS A 129 6.05 -5.37 11.36
CA HIS A 129 6.07 -4.35 12.40
C HIS A 129 5.48 -4.89 13.71
N SER A 130 5.88 -4.36 14.86
CA SER A 130 5.24 -4.65 16.13
C SER A 130 5.33 -3.50 17.12
N VAL A 131 4.33 -3.37 17.99
CA VAL A 131 4.24 -2.30 18.99
C VAL A 131 3.67 -2.83 20.29
N SER A 132 4.18 -2.34 21.41
CA SER A 132 3.72 -2.64 22.77
C SER A 132 3.04 -1.40 23.35
N PHE A 133 1.84 -1.60 23.91
CA PHE A 133 1.00 -0.56 24.48
C PHE A 133 0.21 -1.09 25.66
N VAL A 134 -0.39 -0.20 26.45
CA VAL A 134 -1.24 -0.57 27.59
C VAL A 134 -2.66 -0.17 27.26
N LYS A 135 -3.61 -1.12 27.30
CA LYS A 135 -5.02 -0.90 27.01
C LYS A 135 -5.85 -1.47 28.15
N SER A 136 -6.71 -0.65 28.75
CA SER A 136 -7.55 -1.04 29.90
C SER A 136 -6.76 -1.65 31.07
N ASP A 137 -5.64 -1.02 31.44
CA ASP A 137 -4.68 -1.45 32.47
C ASP A 137 -4.01 -2.82 32.24
N ALA A 138 -4.23 -3.46 31.09
CA ALA A 138 -3.54 -4.67 30.68
C ALA A 138 -2.47 -4.36 29.63
N HIS A 139 -1.30 -5.01 29.74
CA HIS A 139 -0.27 -4.91 28.72
C HIS A 139 -0.69 -5.67 27.46
N SER A 140 -0.59 -5.02 26.31
CA SER A 140 -0.94 -5.57 25.01
C SER A 140 0.18 -5.34 24.00
N LEU A 141 0.32 -6.24 23.05
CA LEU A 141 1.17 -6.07 21.88
C LEU A 141 0.38 -6.31 20.61
N ALA A 142 0.60 -5.46 19.63
CA ALA A 142 0.14 -5.68 18.27
C ALA A 142 1.33 -6.06 17.39
N VAL A 143 1.15 -7.10 16.60
CA VAL A 143 2.15 -7.62 15.66
C VAL A 143 1.53 -7.71 14.28
N LEU A 144 2.26 -7.23 13.28
CA LEU A 144 1.91 -7.34 11.87
C LEU A 144 2.79 -8.38 11.20
N LEU A 145 2.17 -9.42 10.66
CA LEU A 145 2.84 -10.53 9.97
C LEU A 145 2.57 -10.42 8.47
N LEU A 146 3.62 -10.58 7.66
CA LEU A 146 3.53 -10.60 6.20
C LEU A 146 3.72 -12.02 5.67
N ARG A 147 2.77 -12.47 4.86
CA ARG A 147 2.79 -13.76 4.14
C ARG A 147 2.65 -13.50 2.64
N VAL A 148 3.31 -14.35 1.86
CA VAL A 148 3.09 -14.45 0.40
C VAL A 148 2.63 -15.87 0.16
N GLU A 149 1.39 -16.02 -0.30
CA GLU A 149 0.70 -17.30 -0.39
C GLU A 149 0.28 -17.55 -1.84
N LYS A 150 0.31 -18.82 -2.24
CA LYS A 150 -0.04 -19.23 -3.59
C LYS A 150 -1.56 -19.21 -3.74
N ASP A 151 -2.04 -18.51 -4.76
CA ASP A 151 -3.45 -18.46 -5.13
C ASP A 151 -3.69 -19.33 -6.36
N GLU A 152 -4.30 -20.50 -6.17
CA GLU A 152 -4.58 -21.42 -7.29
C GLU A 152 -5.74 -20.92 -8.19
N LEU A 153 -6.55 -19.96 -7.72
CA LEU A 153 -7.67 -19.40 -8.47
C LEU A 153 -7.23 -18.26 -9.39
N ASP A 154 -6.07 -17.64 -9.12
CA ASP A 154 -5.53 -16.57 -9.94
C ASP A 154 -4.84 -17.10 -11.20
N THR A 155 -5.62 -17.28 -12.26
CA THR A 155 -5.15 -17.73 -13.57
C THR A 155 -4.62 -16.61 -14.47
N LYS A 156 -4.75 -15.33 -14.06
CA LYS A 156 -4.39 -14.16 -14.87
C LYS A 156 -3.25 -13.31 -14.29
N GLY A 157 -2.98 -13.41 -12.99
CA GLY A 157 -1.91 -12.68 -12.31
C GLY A 157 -0.66 -13.52 -12.06
N SER A 158 0.05 -13.21 -10.97
CA SER A 158 1.28 -13.91 -10.57
C SER A 158 1.00 -15.30 -9.99
N GLY A 159 -0.26 -15.63 -9.69
CA GLY A 159 -0.63 -16.86 -8.98
C GLY A 159 -0.30 -16.79 -7.47
N PHE A 160 -0.07 -15.58 -6.94
CA PHE A 160 0.19 -15.34 -5.52
C PHE A 160 -0.60 -14.13 -5.02
N HIS A 161 -1.03 -14.20 -3.77
CA HIS A 161 -1.55 -13.05 -3.04
C HIS A 161 -0.69 -12.78 -1.80
N VAL A 162 -0.80 -11.54 -1.31
CA VAL A 162 -0.11 -11.09 -0.10
C VAL A 162 -1.11 -10.97 1.02
N THR A 163 -0.79 -11.54 2.16
CA THR A 163 -1.63 -11.52 3.35
C THR A 163 -0.89 -10.78 4.47
N LEU A 164 -1.53 -9.76 5.02
CA LEU A 164 -1.09 -9.05 6.23
C LEU A 164 -1.97 -9.47 7.40
N GLU A 165 -1.40 -10.20 8.33
CA GLU A 165 -2.10 -10.67 9.53
C GLU A 165 -1.73 -9.77 10.70
N TRP A 166 -2.73 -9.05 11.21
CA TRP A 166 -2.63 -8.17 12.37
C TRP A 166 -3.15 -8.89 13.60
N VAL A 167 -2.21 -9.31 14.46
CA VAL A 167 -2.45 -10.07 15.69
C VAL A 167 -2.31 -9.13 16.88
N THR A 168 -3.31 -9.11 17.77
CA THR A 168 -3.23 -8.43 19.06
C THR A 168 -3.16 -9.47 20.16
N ILE A 169 -2.09 -9.42 20.95
CA ILE A 169 -1.81 -10.32 22.06
C ILE A 169 -1.94 -9.49 23.33
N ALA A 170 -2.68 -9.98 24.32
CA ALA A 170 -2.82 -9.29 25.60
C ALA A 170 -2.53 -10.24 26.76
N GLU A 171 -2.19 -9.66 27.91
CA GLU A 171 -2.08 -10.38 29.17
C GLU A 171 -3.45 -10.94 29.59
N GLY A 172 -3.47 -12.21 30.01
CA GLY A 172 -4.66 -12.89 30.51
C GLY A 172 -5.25 -12.19 31.73
N LYS A 173 -6.58 -12.33 31.91
CA LYS A 173 -7.26 -11.77 33.09
C LYS A 173 -6.91 -12.58 34.35
N GLU A 174 -7.04 -11.93 35.52
CA GLU A 174 -6.68 -12.44 36.85
C GLU A 174 -6.92 -13.96 37.02
N GLY A 175 -5.84 -14.73 37.04
CA GLY A 175 -5.85 -16.18 37.28
C GLY A 175 -4.91 -16.98 36.38
N ASP A 176 -4.61 -16.49 35.17
CA ASP A 176 -3.63 -17.08 34.25
C ASP A 176 -2.63 -16.00 33.78
N PRO A 177 -1.35 -16.04 34.21
CA PRO A 177 -0.34 -15.05 33.83
C PRO A 177 0.16 -15.20 32.38
N GLY A 178 -0.50 -16.02 31.56
CA GLY A 178 -0.21 -16.20 30.14
C GLY A 178 -0.61 -14.99 29.28
N TYR A 179 0.09 -14.82 28.17
CA TYR A 179 -0.34 -13.92 27.09
C TYR A 179 -1.13 -14.74 26.09
N GLU A 180 -2.23 -14.20 25.57
CA GLU A 180 -3.11 -14.87 24.61
C GLU A 180 -3.45 -13.95 23.44
N ILE A 181 -3.72 -14.54 22.28
CA ILE A 181 -4.21 -13.79 21.11
C ILE A 181 -5.67 -13.41 21.35
N ILE A 182 -5.93 -12.12 21.50
CA ILE A 182 -7.28 -11.58 21.72
C ILE A 182 -7.98 -11.16 20.43
N LYS A 183 -7.22 -10.73 19.42
CA LYS A 183 -7.76 -10.30 18.11
C LYS A 183 -6.82 -10.73 17.00
N LYS A 184 -7.40 -11.26 15.92
CA LYS A 184 -6.70 -11.61 14.69
C LYS A 184 -7.48 -11.03 13.52
N ARG A 185 -6.85 -10.13 12.78
CA ARG A 185 -7.43 -9.47 11.60
C ARG A 185 -6.55 -9.76 10.41
N VAL A 186 -7.14 -10.09 9.27
CA VAL A 186 -6.39 -10.49 8.07
C VAL A 186 -6.74 -9.52 6.96
N LEU A 187 -5.73 -8.91 6.35
CA LEU A 187 -5.86 -8.08 5.16
C LEU A 187 -5.23 -8.82 3.98
N GLN A 188 -5.93 -8.87 2.86
CA GLN A 188 -5.45 -9.46 1.62
C GLN A 188 -5.17 -8.36 0.59
N GLY A 189 -4.06 -8.50 -0.12
CA GLY A 189 -3.65 -7.60 -1.20
C GLY A 189 -2.95 -8.38 -2.32
N LYS A 190 -2.79 -7.73 -3.47
CA LYS A 190 -2.16 -8.32 -4.66
C LYS A 190 -0.68 -7.95 -4.84
N SER A 191 -0.12 -7.17 -3.93
CA SER A 191 1.26 -6.70 -3.99
C SER A 191 1.82 -6.52 -2.59
N VAL A 192 3.11 -6.78 -2.40
CA VAL A 192 3.79 -6.52 -1.12
C VAL A 192 3.74 -5.02 -0.80
N PRO A 193 3.38 -4.63 0.44
CA PRO A 193 3.36 -3.23 0.83
C PRO A 193 4.77 -2.65 0.86
N HIS A 194 4.91 -1.41 0.40
CA HIS A 194 6.15 -0.64 0.53
C HIS A 194 6.41 -0.21 1.97
N TYR A 195 5.32 0.10 2.68
CA TYR A 195 5.29 0.51 4.07
C TYR A 195 4.09 -0.14 4.75
N ALA A 196 4.28 -0.68 5.94
CA ALA A 196 3.19 -1.17 6.78
C ALA A 196 3.56 -1.00 8.25
N ALA A 197 2.79 -0.21 8.99
CA ALA A 197 3.07 0.06 10.39
C ALA A 197 1.78 0.20 11.21
N ILE A 198 1.83 -0.29 12.44
CA ILE A 198 0.73 -0.23 13.41
C ILE A 198 0.89 1.06 14.21
N GLU A 199 -0.22 1.76 14.48
CA GLU A 199 -0.24 2.96 15.31
C GLU A 199 0.23 2.66 16.75
N PRO A 200 0.85 3.64 17.46
CA PRO A 200 1.32 3.44 18.82
C PRO A 200 0.24 3.00 19.82
N SER A 201 -1.02 3.36 19.58
CA SER A 201 -2.17 2.92 20.38
C SER A 201 -2.60 1.48 20.11
N GLY A 202 -2.17 0.89 18.99
CA GLY A 202 -2.63 -0.42 18.53
C GLY A 202 -4.02 -0.41 17.90
N ASP A 203 -4.58 0.76 17.58
CA ASP A 203 -5.94 0.91 17.08
C ASP A 203 -6.03 1.11 15.56
N GLY A 204 -4.92 1.46 14.90
CA GLY A 204 -4.88 1.64 13.46
C GLY A 204 -3.69 0.95 12.79
N LEU A 205 -3.84 0.69 11.49
CA LEU A 205 -2.80 0.13 10.62
C LEU A 205 -2.68 1.00 9.36
N MET A 206 -1.46 1.41 9.03
CA MET A 206 -1.18 2.26 7.88
C MET A 206 -0.35 1.50 6.87
N ILE A 207 -0.80 1.50 5.61
CA ILE A 207 -0.20 0.72 4.53
C ILE A 207 0.02 1.61 3.31
N VAL A 208 1.24 1.60 2.75
CA VAL A 208 1.52 2.11 1.41
C VAL A 208 1.71 0.93 0.48
N SER A 209 0.90 0.85 -0.57
CA SER A 209 1.00 -0.21 -1.58
C SER A 209 0.55 0.26 -2.96
N HIS A 210 1.01 -0.41 -4.01
CA HIS A 210 0.53 -0.18 -5.38
C HIS A 210 -0.92 -0.64 -5.53
N LYS A 211 -1.21 -1.86 -5.05
CA LYS A 211 -2.55 -2.43 -5.09
C LYS A 211 -3.21 -2.33 -3.72
N PRO A 212 -4.51 -2.02 -3.65
CA PRO A 212 -5.21 -1.85 -2.38
C PRO A 212 -5.26 -3.15 -1.59
N PHE A 213 -5.34 -3.02 -0.27
CA PHE A 213 -5.61 -4.12 0.66
C PHE A 213 -7.06 -4.07 1.14
N THR A 214 -7.64 -5.25 1.38
CA THR A 214 -9.01 -5.39 1.91
C THR A 214 -9.03 -6.34 3.08
N PHE A 215 -9.81 -6.03 4.12
CA PHE A 215 -10.02 -6.97 5.23
C PHE A 215 -10.77 -8.22 4.75
N MET A 216 -10.29 -9.37 5.18
CA MET A 216 -11.00 -10.64 5.05
C MET A 216 -11.97 -10.74 6.23
N GLN A 217 -13.25 -10.45 5.99
CA GLN A 217 -14.29 -10.71 6.99
C GLN A 217 -14.42 -12.23 7.19
N SER A 218 -14.47 -12.66 8.45
CA SER A 218 -14.72 -14.05 8.80
C SER A 218 -16.11 -14.48 8.28
N GLU A 219 -16.27 -15.72 7.84
CA GLU A 219 -17.58 -16.25 7.37
C GLU A 219 -18.68 -16.09 8.44
N SER A 220 -18.30 -15.97 9.71
CA SER A 220 -19.17 -15.72 10.86
C SER A 220 -19.82 -14.32 10.92
N ASP A 221 -19.21 -13.30 10.31
CA ASP A 221 -19.73 -11.91 10.34
C ASP A 221 -20.58 -11.55 9.11
N LYS A 222 -20.68 -12.45 8.12
CA LYS A 222 -21.50 -12.24 6.92
C LYS A 222 -23.02 -12.27 7.18
N LEU A 223 -23.45 -12.54 8.41
CA LEU A 223 -24.86 -12.68 8.79
C LEU A 223 -25.47 -11.43 9.44
N GLU A 224 -24.70 -10.37 9.75
CA GLU A 224 -25.24 -9.19 10.46
C GLU A 224 -25.02 -7.81 9.80
N GLU A 225 -24.32 -7.68 8.66
CA GLU A 225 -24.43 -6.45 7.85
C GLU A 225 -25.57 -6.59 6.84
N ASN A 226 -26.75 -6.08 7.23
CA ASN A 226 -27.90 -5.82 6.37
C ASN A 226 -27.48 -5.10 5.07
N ASP A 227 -27.64 -5.80 3.95
CA ASP A 227 -28.55 -5.48 2.85
C ASP A 227 -28.56 -4.08 2.21
N ASP A 228 -27.45 -3.34 2.24
CA ASP A 228 -27.26 -2.22 1.31
C ASP A 228 -25.82 -2.16 0.78
N ALA A 229 -25.70 -2.12 -0.55
CA ALA A 229 -24.46 -2.05 -1.34
C ALA A 229 -23.68 -3.36 -1.58
N LYS A 230 -24.38 -4.41 -2.03
CA LYS A 230 -23.82 -5.34 -3.04
C LYS A 230 -24.64 -5.26 -4.31
N VAL A 231 -24.29 -4.32 -5.20
CA VAL A 231 -24.60 -4.51 -6.62
C VAL A 231 -23.63 -5.57 -7.13
N SER A 232 -23.98 -6.83 -6.85
CA SER A 232 -23.48 -7.96 -7.61
C SER A 232 -23.82 -7.70 -9.06
N ASN A 233 -22.79 -7.55 -9.89
CA ASN A 233 -22.89 -7.41 -11.34
C ASN A 233 -23.27 -8.75 -12.00
N GLU A 234 -24.31 -9.41 -11.48
CA GLU A 234 -25.08 -10.36 -12.25
C GLU A 234 -26.04 -9.52 -13.08
N LYS A 235 -25.76 -9.38 -14.38
CA LYS A 235 -26.68 -8.73 -15.32
C LYS A 235 -28.04 -9.42 -15.24
N LYS A 236 -28.96 -8.86 -14.47
CA LYS A 236 -30.39 -9.09 -14.68
C LYS A 236 -30.72 -8.45 -16.02
N ASP A 237 -31.32 -9.20 -16.94
CA ASP A 237 -31.79 -8.63 -18.20
C ASP A 237 -32.71 -7.44 -17.90
N PRO A 238 -32.46 -6.27 -18.49
CA PRO A 238 -33.28 -5.08 -18.25
C PRO A 238 -34.72 -5.33 -18.72
N LEU A 239 -35.67 -4.79 -17.96
CA LEU A 239 -37.11 -4.98 -18.21
C LEU A 239 -37.58 -4.22 -19.46
N TYR A 240 -36.93 -3.11 -19.78
CA TYR A 240 -37.20 -2.32 -20.96
C TYR A 240 -35.93 -1.62 -21.45
N TYR A 241 -35.89 -1.36 -22.75
CA TYR A 241 -34.84 -0.59 -23.39
C TYR A 241 -35.39 0.76 -23.81
N TRP A 242 -34.58 1.80 -23.76
CA TRP A 242 -35.00 3.09 -24.25
C TRP A 242 -33.89 3.81 -25.00
N GLN A 243 -34.30 4.62 -25.97
CA GLN A 243 -33.44 5.40 -26.85
C GLN A 243 -34.02 6.82 -26.92
N GLN A 244 -33.19 7.79 -27.26
CA GLN A 244 -33.65 9.17 -27.40
C GLN A 244 -32.96 9.86 -28.56
N THR A 245 -33.68 10.77 -29.20
CA THR A 245 -33.10 11.80 -30.08
C THR A 245 -33.20 13.17 -29.39
N GLU A 246 -32.94 14.26 -30.11
CA GLU A 246 -33.17 15.62 -29.60
C GLU A 246 -34.67 15.89 -29.35
N ASP A 247 -35.56 15.22 -30.10
CA ASP A 247 -36.98 15.54 -30.18
C ASP A 247 -37.88 14.47 -29.54
N ASP A 248 -37.46 13.21 -29.52
CA ASP A 248 -38.28 12.09 -29.05
C ASP A 248 -37.53 11.09 -28.16
N VAL A 249 -38.30 10.27 -27.45
CA VAL A 249 -37.83 9.14 -26.63
C VAL A 249 -38.63 7.91 -27.01
N THR A 250 -37.94 6.85 -27.40
CA THR A 250 -38.55 5.57 -27.80
C THR A 250 -38.23 4.51 -26.75
N ILE A 251 -39.26 3.85 -26.24
CA ILE A 251 -39.16 2.81 -25.20
C ILE A 251 -39.63 1.49 -25.79
N THR A 252 -38.81 0.46 -25.70
CA THR A 252 -39.08 -0.88 -26.20
C THR A 252 -39.15 -1.86 -25.04
N VAL A 253 -40.30 -2.50 -24.87
CA VAL A 253 -40.57 -3.47 -23.80
C VAL A 253 -40.88 -4.83 -24.39
N HIS A 254 -40.23 -5.89 -23.91
CA HIS A 254 -40.57 -7.26 -24.32
C HIS A 254 -41.80 -7.77 -23.56
N LEU A 255 -42.82 -8.23 -24.28
CA LEU A 255 -44.04 -8.77 -23.68
C LEU A 255 -43.98 -10.31 -23.56
N PRO A 256 -44.45 -10.91 -22.45
CA PRO A 256 -44.64 -12.36 -22.35
C PRO A 256 -45.72 -12.86 -23.32
N GLN A 257 -45.65 -14.13 -23.73
CA GLN A 257 -46.53 -14.69 -24.79
C GLN A 257 -48.04 -14.55 -24.45
N ASP A 258 -48.85 -14.29 -25.49
CA ASP A 258 -50.33 -14.25 -25.53
C ASP A 258 -51.06 -12.95 -25.10
N ILE A 259 -50.38 -11.79 -25.14
CA ILE A 259 -51.01 -10.47 -24.86
C ILE A 259 -51.59 -9.86 -26.15
N THR A 260 -52.87 -9.45 -26.11
CA THR A 260 -53.54 -8.74 -27.22
C THR A 260 -53.63 -7.23 -26.94
N ARG A 261 -53.95 -6.42 -27.97
CA ARG A 261 -54.03 -4.95 -27.85
C ARG A 261 -54.98 -4.49 -26.74
N ASP A 262 -56.02 -5.26 -26.45
CA ASP A 262 -57.04 -4.94 -25.45
C ASP A 262 -56.58 -5.18 -24.00
N ASP A 263 -55.44 -5.86 -23.81
CA ASP A 263 -54.88 -6.20 -22.50
C ASP A 263 -53.83 -5.18 -22.03
N ILE A 264 -53.46 -4.20 -22.86
CA ILE A 264 -52.48 -3.16 -22.54
C ILE A 264 -53.21 -1.84 -22.25
N LYS A 265 -52.95 -1.27 -21.08
CA LYS A 265 -53.42 0.06 -20.69
C LYS A 265 -52.23 0.98 -20.51
N ILE A 266 -52.10 1.96 -21.41
CA ILE A 266 -51.09 3.01 -21.32
C ILE A 266 -51.78 4.34 -21.03
N ARG A 267 -51.30 5.05 -20.01
CA ARG A 267 -51.72 6.42 -19.70
C ARG A 267 -50.52 7.35 -19.84
N PHE A 268 -50.64 8.30 -20.74
CA PHE A 268 -49.70 9.40 -20.88
C PHE A 268 -50.17 10.59 -20.04
N SER A 269 -49.25 11.21 -19.34
CA SER A 269 -49.46 12.47 -18.64
C SER A 269 -48.23 13.36 -18.89
N PRO A 270 -48.36 14.69 -18.77
CA PRO A 270 -47.26 15.60 -19.08
C PRO A 270 -45.95 15.26 -18.38
N ASP A 271 -46.01 14.80 -17.12
CA ASP A 271 -44.82 14.48 -16.32
C ASP A 271 -44.77 13.01 -15.86
N ASN A 272 -45.75 12.18 -16.22
CA ASN A 272 -45.84 10.80 -15.73
C ASN A 272 -46.22 9.83 -16.85
N ILE A 273 -45.71 8.60 -16.77
CA ILE A 273 -46.10 7.49 -17.62
C ILE A 273 -46.58 6.32 -16.76
N CYS A 274 -47.64 5.64 -17.19
CA CYS A 274 -48.11 4.40 -16.58
C CYS A 274 -48.45 3.39 -17.68
N VAL A 275 -47.75 2.27 -17.68
CA VAL A 275 -47.94 1.13 -18.57
C VAL A 275 -48.32 -0.06 -17.71
N ALA A 276 -49.55 -0.54 -17.86
CA ALA A 276 -50.07 -1.67 -17.11
C ALA A 276 -50.63 -2.75 -18.06
N LEU A 277 -50.33 -4.01 -17.71
CA LEU A 277 -50.94 -5.18 -18.33
C LEU A 277 -52.16 -5.62 -17.51
N LYS A 278 -53.19 -6.12 -18.18
CA LYS A 278 -54.40 -6.63 -17.53
C LYS A 278 -54.05 -7.76 -16.55
N ASP A 279 -54.59 -7.65 -15.34
CA ASP A 279 -54.39 -8.59 -14.22
C ASP A 279 -52.93 -8.74 -13.72
N GLN A 280 -52.05 -7.77 -14.02
CA GLN A 280 -50.68 -7.69 -13.49
C GLN A 280 -50.37 -6.31 -12.87
N PRO A 281 -49.36 -6.21 -11.98
CA PRO A 281 -48.86 -4.93 -11.51
C PRO A 281 -48.36 -4.06 -12.68
N PRO A 282 -48.38 -2.72 -12.55
CA PRO A 282 -47.90 -1.82 -13.60
C PRO A 282 -46.45 -2.15 -13.95
N LEU A 283 -46.22 -2.42 -15.23
CA LEU A 283 -44.92 -2.80 -15.78
C LEU A 283 -43.93 -1.65 -15.64
N MET A 284 -44.43 -0.42 -15.82
CA MET A 284 -43.68 0.81 -15.69
C MET A 284 -44.62 1.93 -15.23
N GLU A 285 -44.35 2.53 -14.08
CA GLU A 285 -45.09 3.67 -13.56
C GLU A 285 -44.13 4.63 -12.86
N GLY A 286 -44.18 5.91 -13.21
CA GLY A 286 -43.39 6.90 -12.52
C GLY A 286 -43.32 8.25 -13.22
N LYS A 287 -42.58 9.15 -12.57
CA LYS A 287 -42.35 10.50 -13.05
C LYS A 287 -41.25 10.52 -14.09
N LEU A 288 -41.55 11.05 -15.27
CA LEU A 288 -40.62 11.24 -16.37
C LEU A 288 -39.57 12.29 -16.00
N TYR A 289 -38.38 12.19 -16.58
CA TYR A 289 -37.29 13.14 -16.35
C TYR A 289 -37.62 14.58 -16.76
N SER A 290 -38.36 14.75 -17.86
CA SER A 290 -38.83 16.04 -18.35
C SER A 290 -40.23 15.90 -18.95
N SER A 291 -40.94 17.02 -19.06
CA SER A 291 -42.31 17.04 -19.59
C SER A 291 -42.38 16.59 -21.06
N VAL A 292 -43.40 15.80 -21.37
CA VAL A 292 -43.70 15.28 -22.72
C VAL A 292 -45.00 15.86 -23.26
N ASP A 293 -45.12 15.91 -24.58
CA ASP A 293 -46.39 16.23 -25.24
C ASP A 293 -47.29 14.99 -25.27
N HIS A 294 -48.09 14.84 -24.21
CA HIS A 294 -48.98 13.69 -24.02
C HIS A 294 -50.03 13.49 -25.13
N GLU A 295 -50.38 14.52 -25.91
CA GLU A 295 -51.34 14.40 -27.02
C GLU A 295 -50.70 13.77 -28.27
N SER A 296 -49.38 13.92 -28.42
CA SER A 296 -48.62 13.40 -29.56
C SER A 296 -47.85 12.12 -29.27
N CYS A 297 -47.93 11.60 -28.04
CA CYS A 297 -47.35 10.31 -27.66
C CYS A 297 -48.13 9.14 -28.28
N THR A 298 -47.42 8.17 -28.85
CA THR A 298 -48.03 7.00 -29.50
C THR A 298 -47.40 5.71 -29.01
N TRP A 299 -48.08 4.59 -29.23
CA TRP A 299 -47.55 3.27 -28.93
C TRP A 299 -48.01 2.26 -29.97
N ILE A 300 -47.15 1.30 -30.28
CA ILE A 300 -47.39 0.23 -31.25
C ILE A 300 -46.87 -1.10 -30.70
N ILE A 301 -47.48 -2.21 -31.15
CA ILE A 301 -46.97 -3.55 -30.90
C ILE A 301 -46.31 -4.02 -32.19
N ARG A 302 -45.02 -4.34 -32.14
CA ARG A 302 -44.26 -4.87 -33.28
C ARG A 302 -44.53 -6.36 -33.48
N GLU A 303 -44.23 -6.86 -34.68
CA GLU A 303 -44.42 -8.28 -35.05
C GLU A 303 -43.57 -9.25 -34.21
N ASP A 304 -42.49 -8.75 -33.60
CA ASP A 304 -41.59 -9.48 -32.69
C ASP A 304 -42.10 -9.57 -31.24
N LYS A 305 -43.35 -9.18 -30.98
CA LYS A 305 -43.98 -9.14 -29.64
C LYS A 305 -43.33 -8.14 -28.68
N SER A 306 -42.67 -7.11 -29.21
CA SER A 306 -42.24 -5.95 -28.42
C SER A 306 -43.28 -4.82 -28.47
N LEU A 307 -43.49 -4.17 -27.32
CA LEU A 307 -44.26 -2.95 -27.18
C LEU A 307 -43.31 -1.76 -27.35
N GLU A 308 -43.54 -0.94 -28.36
CA GLU A 308 -42.81 0.30 -28.61
C GLU A 308 -43.68 1.49 -28.22
N ILE A 309 -43.13 2.38 -27.41
CA ILE A 309 -43.78 3.60 -26.93
C ILE A 309 -42.92 4.78 -27.37
N SER A 310 -43.50 5.68 -28.15
CA SER A 310 -42.85 6.90 -28.63
C SER A 310 -43.39 8.10 -27.88
N LEU A 311 -42.52 8.77 -27.13
CA LEU A 311 -42.79 9.98 -26.36
C LEU A 311 -42.17 11.18 -27.06
N ILE A 312 -42.94 12.25 -27.26
CA ILE A 312 -42.43 13.49 -27.86
C ILE A 312 -42.02 14.45 -26.74
N LYS A 313 -40.79 14.93 -26.78
CA LYS A 313 -40.27 15.88 -25.79
C LYS A 313 -40.93 17.25 -26.00
N LYS A 314 -41.36 17.89 -24.93
CA LYS A 314 -41.89 19.25 -25.00
C LYS A 314 -40.80 20.31 -25.15
N ASN A 315 -39.60 20.02 -24.64
CA ASN A 315 -38.42 20.87 -24.72
C ASN A 315 -37.39 20.19 -25.63
N GLU A 316 -37.28 20.65 -26.88
CA GLU A 316 -36.28 20.20 -27.85
C GLU A 316 -34.86 20.38 -27.29
N GLY A 317 -33.98 19.40 -27.53
CA GLY A 317 -32.57 19.44 -27.11
C GLY A 317 -32.29 19.07 -25.65
N CYS A 318 -33.30 18.76 -24.84
CA CYS A 318 -33.09 18.26 -23.47
C CYS A 318 -32.70 16.76 -23.50
N ARG A 319 -31.45 16.44 -23.13
CA ARG A 319 -30.96 15.06 -23.03
C ARG A 319 -31.36 14.46 -21.68
N TRP A 320 -32.09 13.36 -21.72
CA TRP A 320 -32.56 12.66 -20.54
C TRP A 320 -31.44 11.77 -20.01
N THR A 321 -31.12 11.88 -18.72
CA THR A 321 -30.13 11.01 -18.06
C THR A 321 -30.75 9.70 -17.55
N GLU A 322 -32.06 9.72 -17.31
CA GLU A 322 -32.88 8.60 -16.88
C GLU A 322 -34.27 8.74 -17.53
N LEU A 323 -34.99 7.63 -17.73
CA LEU A 323 -36.34 7.66 -18.30
C LEU A 323 -37.37 8.06 -17.24
N ILE A 324 -37.34 7.37 -16.10
CA ILE A 324 -38.17 7.61 -14.93
C ILE A 324 -37.24 7.90 -13.76
N ILE A 325 -37.52 8.97 -13.02
CA ILE A 325 -36.68 9.41 -11.90
C ILE A 325 -36.61 8.30 -10.86
N GLY A 326 -35.41 7.74 -10.66
CA GLY A 326 -35.16 6.69 -9.68
C GLY A 326 -35.48 5.25 -10.13
N ASP A 327 -35.75 5.00 -11.41
CA ASP A 327 -35.93 3.64 -11.95
C ASP A 327 -34.65 3.11 -12.60
N THR A 328 -34.02 2.10 -11.99
CA THR A 328 -32.80 1.44 -12.49
C THR A 328 -33.07 0.19 -13.32
N ARG A 329 -34.34 -0.07 -13.70
CA ARG A 329 -34.74 -1.31 -14.40
C ARG A 329 -34.61 -1.24 -15.93
N GLY A 330 -34.38 -0.05 -16.48
CA GLY A 330 -34.25 0.17 -17.93
C GLY A 330 -32.82 0.45 -18.39
N GLU A 331 -32.45 -0.06 -19.56
CA GLU A 331 -31.14 0.18 -20.18
C GLU A 331 -31.24 1.19 -21.34
N PHE A 332 -30.33 2.17 -21.36
CA PHE A 332 -30.23 3.16 -22.44
C PHE A 332 -29.41 2.58 -23.59
N ILE A 333 -30.02 2.44 -24.77
CA ILE A 333 -29.33 1.97 -25.98
C ILE A 333 -29.04 3.18 -26.87
N MET A 334 -27.74 3.47 -27.08
CA MET A 334 -27.30 4.51 -28.00
C MET A 334 -27.37 4.00 -29.45
N ASP A 335 -27.94 4.79 -30.35
CA ASP A 335 -28.05 4.41 -31.76
C ASP A 335 -26.66 4.24 -32.40
N PRO A 336 -26.42 3.21 -33.26
CA PRO A 336 -25.12 2.98 -33.87
C PRO A 336 -24.57 4.17 -34.68
N SER A 337 -25.44 5.02 -35.25
CA SER A 337 -25.01 6.21 -36.00
C SER A 337 -24.41 7.28 -35.07
N GLN A 338 -25.04 7.53 -33.92
CA GLN A 338 -24.55 8.46 -32.91
C GLN A 338 -23.28 7.94 -32.22
N CYS A 339 -23.17 6.62 -32.01
CA CYS A 339 -21.93 6.00 -31.56
C CYS A 339 -20.77 6.27 -32.53
N SER A 340 -21.03 6.22 -33.83
CA SER A 340 -20.01 6.49 -34.86
C SER A 340 -19.60 7.96 -34.89
N GLU A 341 -20.54 8.89 -34.77
CA GLU A 341 -20.24 10.33 -34.75
C GLU A 341 -19.45 10.75 -33.49
N ILE A 342 -19.79 10.16 -32.34
CA ILE A 342 -19.04 10.35 -31.09
C ILE A 342 -17.65 9.71 -31.22
N ALA A 343 -17.55 8.52 -31.79
CA ALA A 343 -16.26 7.85 -32.02
C ALA A 343 -15.38 8.65 -32.99
N GLU A 344 -15.93 9.21 -34.07
CA GLU A 344 -15.22 10.08 -35.02
C GLU A 344 -14.79 11.40 -34.35
N SER A 345 -15.66 12.02 -33.56
CA SER A 345 -15.35 13.26 -32.83
C SER A 345 -14.28 13.05 -31.75
N LEU A 346 -14.28 11.89 -31.10
CA LEU A 346 -13.29 11.51 -30.09
C LEU A 346 -12.05 10.85 -30.69
N MET A 347 -12.04 10.55 -31.99
CA MET A 347 -10.93 9.85 -32.66
C MET A 347 -9.61 10.61 -32.54
N HIS A 348 -9.65 11.95 -32.52
CA HIS A 348 -8.49 12.81 -32.28
C HIS A 348 -7.94 12.70 -30.85
N LEU A 349 -8.76 12.34 -29.86
CA LEU A 349 -8.34 12.11 -28.47
C LEU A 349 -7.81 10.68 -28.25
N THR A 350 -8.16 9.75 -29.14
CA THR A 350 -7.71 8.35 -29.11
C THR A 350 -6.62 8.05 -30.14
N SER A 351 -6.16 9.05 -30.91
CA SER A 351 -5.11 8.83 -31.90
C SER A 351 -3.74 8.70 -31.24
N GLU A 352 -2.99 7.64 -31.56
CA GLU A 352 -1.61 7.43 -31.11
C GLU A 352 -0.60 8.45 -31.67
N VAL A 353 -1.04 9.34 -32.57
CA VAL A 353 -0.18 10.35 -33.20
C VAL A 353 -0.15 11.60 -32.33
N MET A 354 0.88 11.71 -31.50
CA MET A 354 1.22 12.96 -30.84
C MET A 354 1.52 14.04 -31.89
N ASN A 355 0.78 15.15 -31.79
CA ASN A 355 1.03 16.42 -32.48
C ASN A 355 0.78 16.44 -34.01
N PRO A 356 -0.49 16.53 -34.46
CA PRO A 356 -0.85 16.62 -35.88
C PRO A 356 -0.45 17.94 -36.56
N ASN A 357 0.06 18.94 -35.82
CA ASN A 357 0.34 20.27 -36.36
C ASN A 357 1.69 20.83 -35.83
N PRO A 358 2.79 20.71 -36.59
CA PRO A 358 4.14 21.05 -36.15
C PRO A 358 4.40 22.55 -35.93
N ASP A 359 3.47 23.44 -36.34
CA ASP A 359 3.68 24.90 -36.33
C ASP A 359 3.05 25.64 -35.14
N LYS A 360 2.53 24.96 -34.11
CA LYS A 360 2.09 25.65 -32.88
C LYS A 360 3.29 25.96 -31.97
N GLU A 361 3.54 27.24 -31.76
CA GLU A 361 4.64 27.87 -30.98
C GLU A 361 4.72 27.53 -29.47
N LYS A 362 4.12 26.44 -29.01
CA LYS A 362 4.33 25.89 -27.66
C LYS A 362 4.42 24.37 -27.76
N PRO A 363 5.63 23.77 -27.79
CA PRO A 363 5.73 22.33 -27.68
C PRO A 363 5.16 21.91 -26.31
N PRO A 364 4.17 21.00 -26.23
CA PRO A 364 3.93 20.28 -24.99
C PRO A 364 5.22 19.54 -24.60
N CYS A 365 5.51 19.43 -23.31
CA CYS A 365 6.74 18.83 -22.75
C CYS A 365 7.23 17.68 -23.63
N ASN A 366 8.46 17.82 -24.14
CA ASN A 366 9.07 16.84 -25.01
C ASN A 366 9.22 15.51 -24.26
N ALA A 367 8.46 14.48 -24.64
CA ALA A 367 8.61 13.15 -24.07
C ALA A 367 10.00 12.54 -24.34
N GLN A 368 10.79 13.07 -25.28
CA GLN A 368 12.18 12.69 -25.53
C GLN A 368 13.18 13.36 -24.56
N GLU A 369 12.74 14.32 -23.73
CA GLU A 369 13.50 14.86 -22.60
C GLU A 369 13.25 14.09 -21.29
N LEU A 370 12.29 13.15 -21.28
CA LEU A 370 12.09 12.25 -20.14
C LEU A 370 13.22 11.23 -20.12
N GLU A 371 13.97 11.19 -19.03
CA GLU A 371 14.98 10.16 -18.80
C GLU A 371 14.28 8.85 -18.38
N GLU A 372 14.96 7.70 -18.44
CA GLU A 372 14.43 6.43 -17.92
C GLU A 372 14.01 6.53 -16.43
N CYS A 373 14.55 7.51 -15.71
CA CYS A 373 14.21 7.84 -14.32
C CYS A 373 12.86 8.59 -14.15
N ASP A 374 12.28 9.07 -15.25
CA ASP A 374 10.98 9.76 -15.31
C ASP A 374 9.88 8.85 -15.87
N ALA A 375 10.23 7.60 -16.25
CA ALA A 375 9.27 6.60 -16.66
C ALA A 375 8.28 6.33 -15.51
N PHE A 376 7.00 6.58 -15.76
CA PHE A 376 5.93 6.34 -14.81
C PHE A 376 5.82 4.84 -14.53
N LEU A 377 5.83 4.46 -13.25
CA LEU A 377 5.34 3.15 -12.85
C LEU A 377 3.83 3.13 -13.16
N GLU A 378 3.38 2.20 -13.99
CA GLU A 378 1.98 2.10 -14.44
C GLU A 378 0.96 2.04 -13.28
N ASP A 379 1.39 1.62 -12.09
CA ASP A 379 0.59 1.58 -10.87
C ASP A 379 1.01 2.69 -9.87
N GLY A 380 0.17 3.73 -9.73
CA GLY A 380 0.30 4.71 -8.65
C GLY A 380 0.16 4.06 -7.28
N ALA A 381 0.97 4.48 -6.29
CA ALA A 381 0.88 3.97 -4.93
C ALA A 381 -0.21 4.72 -4.13
N SER A 382 -0.90 4.00 -3.25
CA SER A 382 -1.86 4.58 -2.32
C SER A 382 -1.43 4.34 -0.88
N LEU A 383 -1.65 5.33 -0.03
CA LEU A 383 -1.48 5.28 1.41
C LEU A 383 -2.86 5.19 2.06
N CYS A 384 -3.10 4.09 2.75
CA CYS A 384 -4.39 3.78 3.37
C CYS A 384 -4.23 3.63 4.88
N ARG A 385 -5.15 4.23 5.65
CA ARG A 385 -5.29 4.02 7.10
C ARG A 385 -6.50 3.14 7.38
N PHE A 386 -6.25 1.96 7.92
CA PHE A 386 -7.25 0.98 8.35
C PHE A 386 -7.51 1.14 9.84
N ASP A 387 -8.77 1.26 10.21
CA ASP A 387 -9.19 1.32 11.60
C ASP A 387 -9.43 -0.09 12.15
N GLY A 388 -8.87 -0.38 13.32
CA GLY A 388 -8.85 -1.71 13.92
C GLY A 388 -10.18 -2.14 14.52
N ASP A 389 -11.07 -1.22 14.88
CA ASP A 389 -12.34 -1.57 15.52
C ASP A 389 -13.49 -1.61 14.50
N SER A 390 -13.53 -0.66 13.56
CA SER A 390 -14.53 -0.66 12.47
C SER A 390 -14.16 -1.58 11.31
N LEU A 391 -12.89 -2.01 11.20
CA LEU A 391 -12.35 -2.78 10.06
C LEU A 391 -12.60 -2.10 8.70
N LYS A 392 -12.73 -0.77 8.70
CA LYS A 392 -12.95 0.04 7.51
C LYS A 392 -11.74 0.94 7.24
N ILE A 393 -11.58 1.30 5.98
CA ILE A 393 -10.56 2.27 5.57
C ILE A 393 -11.10 3.65 5.94
N THR A 394 -10.34 4.38 6.76
CA THR A 394 -10.72 5.74 7.20
C THR A 394 -10.14 6.81 6.30
N HIS A 395 -8.93 6.61 5.79
CA HIS A 395 -8.23 7.56 4.94
C HIS A 395 -7.61 6.82 3.75
N ILE A 396 -7.77 7.38 2.55
CA ILE A 396 -7.14 6.92 1.31
C ILE A 396 -6.47 8.13 0.68
N ILE A 397 -5.16 8.07 0.53
CA ILE A 397 -4.35 9.12 -0.07
C ILE A 397 -3.65 8.53 -1.28
N ASN A 398 -3.90 9.10 -2.45
CA ASN A 398 -3.17 8.72 -3.65
C ASN A 398 -1.81 9.46 -3.64
N LEU A 399 -0.71 8.71 -3.65
CA LEU A 399 0.63 9.28 -3.69
C LEU A 399 0.99 9.80 -5.09
N GLY A 400 0.16 9.50 -6.11
CA GLY A 400 0.33 9.98 -7.47
C GLY A 400 1.65 9.50 -8.07
N SER A 401 2.44 10.45 -8.58
CA SER A 401 3.78 10.22 -9.11
C SER A 401 4.88 10.15 -8.04
N ASN A 402 4.55 10.36 -6.76
CA ASN A 402 5.55 10.38 -5.69
C ASN A 402 5.96 8.94 -5.33
N GLN A 403 7.10 8.52 -5.86
CA GLN A 403 7.66 7.19 -5.62
C GLN A 403 8.05 7.02 -4.13
N TYR A 404 7.63 5.92 -3.52
CA TYR A 404 8.15 5.53 -2.21
C TYR A 404 9.63 5.15 -2.28
N LEU A 405 10.44 5.68 -1.37
CA LEU A 405 11.90 5.50 -1.35
C LEU A 405 12.35 4.54 -0.25
N PHE A 406 12.07 4.86 1.02
CA PHE A 406 12.44 4.04 2.18
C PHE A 406 11.65 4.47 3.42
N SER A 407 11.76 3.68 4.50
CA SER A 407 11.26 4.05 5.82
C SER A 407 12.37 4.05 6.87
N VAL A 408 12.20 4.86 7.91
CA VAL A 408 13.16 5.02 9.00
C VAL A 408 12.44 5.26 10.32
N VAL A 409 12.99 4.72 11.42
CA VAL A 409 12.50 5.01 12.76
C VAL A 409 13.30 6.16 13.33
N VAL A 410 12.69 7.35 13.42
CA VAL A 410 13.29 8.53 14.05
C VAL A 410 13.09 8.47 15.56
N ASN A 411 11.83 8.35 15.98
CA ASN A 411 11.45 8.21 17.37
C ASN A 411 10.83 6.81 17.56
N PRO A 412 11.41 5.94 18.41
CA PRO A 412 10.90 4.58 18.59
C PRO A 412 9.53 4.50 19.28
N LYS A 413 8.98 5.61 19.78
CA LYS A 413 7.63 5.69 20.35
C LYS A 413 6.56 6.06 19.32
N GLU A 414 6.98 6.60 18.18
CA GLU A 414 6.11 7.03 17.09
C GLU A 414 6.15 6.01 15.96
N MET A 415 5.30 6.21 14.96
CA MET A 415 5.33 5.38 13.76
C MET A 415 6.62 5.63 12.96
N PRO A 416 7.13 4.64 12.23
CA PRO A 416 8.26 4.86 11.33
C PRO A 416 7.90 5.91 10.27
N CYS A 417 8.81 6.83 10.00
CA CYS A 417 8.66 7.78 8.92
C CYS A 417 8.79 7.07 7.59
N PHE A 418 8.10 7.58 6.56
CA PHE A 418 8.32 7.15 5.18
C PHE A 418 8.83 8.31 4.34
N CYS A 419 9.71 7.99 3.38
CA CYS A 419 10.31 8.95 2.48
C CYS A 419 9.74 8.79 1.07
N LEU A 420 9.28 9.89 0.50
CA LEU A 420 8.73 9.95 -0.86
C LEU A 420 9.62 10.81 -1.74
N ARG A 421 9.81 10.39 -2.99
CA ARG A 421 10.40 11.23 -4.04
C ARG A 421 9.42 12.33 -4.40
N HIS A 422 9.89 13.56 -4.39
CA HIS A 422 9.16 14.72 -4.87
C HIS A 422 10.06 15.45 -5.86
N ASP A 423 9.80 15.26 -7.15
CA ASP A 423 10.65 15.68 -8.26
C ASP A 423 12.11 15.23 -8.11
N VAL A 424 13.00 16.19 -7.86
CA VAL A 424 14.45 16.02 -7.71
C VAL A 424 14.82 15.67 -6.26
N ASP A 425 13.96 15.99 -5.31
CA ASP A 425 14.21 15.87 -3.87
C ASP A 425 13.53 14.63 -3.27
N ALA A 426 13.87 14.34 -2.02
CA ALA A 426 13.21 13.32 -1.22
C ALA A 426 12.69 13.93 0.08
N LEU A 427 11.39 13.81 0.33
CA LEU A 427 10.71 14.37 1.49
C LEU A 427 10.44 13.25 2.51
N LEU A 428 10.78 13.50 3.77
CA LEU A 428 10.52 12.59 4.87
C LEU A 428 9.26 13.02 5.64
N TRP A 429 8.32 12.11 5.79
CA TRP A 429 7.02 12.34 6.41
C TRP A 429 6.89 11.53 7.69
N GLN A 430 6.52 12.20 8.79
CA GLN A 430 6.19 11.60 10.07
C GLN A 430 4.67 11.45 10.18
N PRO A 431 4.16 10.22 10.35
CA PRO A 431 2.75 9.99 10.66
C PRO A 431 2.46 10.29 12.14
N HIS A 432 1.40 11.07 12.40
CA HIS A 432 0.88 11.43 13.71
C HIS A 432 -0.56 10.92 13.86
N SER A 433 -0.71 9.71 14.39
CA SER A 433 -2.04 9.09 14.56
C SER A 433 -2.92 9.79 15.60
N ASP A 434 -2.32 10.55 16.51
CA ASP A 434 -2.98 11.34 17.54
C ASP A 434 -3.59 12.65 17.02
N GLN A 435 -3.17 13.10 15.83
CA GLN A 435 -3.61 14.35 15.21
C GLN A 435 -4.34 14.09 13.89
N PRO A 436 -5.64 13.71 13.91
CA PRO A 436 -6.36 13.32 12.70
C PRO A 436 -6.45 14.45 11.64
N GLU A 437 -6.47 15.72 12.06
CA GLU A 437 -6.49 16.86 11.13
C GLU A 437 -5.13 17.14 10.48
N ASN A 438 -4.03 16.78 11.13
CA ASN A 438 -2.65 16.99 10.68
C ASN A 438 -1.82 15.70 10.81
N MET A 439 -2.36 14.62 10.24
CA MET A 439 -1.78 13.28 10.39
C MET A 439 -0.39 13.13 9.76
N TRP A 440 0.01 14.05 8.88
CA TRP A 440 1.25 13.97 8.13
C TRP A 440 2.07 15.23 8.31
N GLU A 441 3.21 15.10 8.99
CA GLU A 441 4.17 16.19 9.13
C GLU A 441 5.37 15.96 8.22
N HIS A 442 5.70 16.95 7.40
CA HIS A 442 6.96 16.96 6.68
C HIS A 442 8.08 17.42 7.63
N ILE A 443 9.00 16.51 7.95
CA ILE A 443 10.04 16.73 8.97
C ILE A 443 11.42 17.01 8.39
N ALA A 444 11.72 16.56 7.17
CA ALA A 444 13.02 16.78 6.54
C ALA A 444 12.97 16.64 5.00
N THR A 445 13.80 17.45 4.32
CA THR A 445 14.03 17.37 2.87
C THR A 445 15.47 16.97 2.58
N PHE A 446 15.69 15.92 1.80
CA PHE A 446 16.98 15.55 1.26
C PHE A 446 17.10 16.04 -0.19
N ASN A 447 17.79 17.19 -0.33
CA ASN A 447 17.95 17.85 -1.62
C ASN A 447 18.67 16.94 -2.64
N ALA A 448 18.17 16.90 -3.87
CA ALA A 448 18.65 16.11 -5.00
C ALA A 448 18.66 14.57 -4.80
N LEU A 449 18.21 14.06 -3.64
CA LEU A 449 18.26 12.62 -3.37
C LEU A 449 17.31 11.84 -4.28
N GLY A 450 16.17 12.42 -4.67
CA GLY A 450 15.20 11.81 -5.59
C GLY A 450 15.79 11.52 -6.96
N TYR A 451 16.56 12.46 -7.51
CA TYR A 451 17.31 12.29 -8.76
C TYR A 451 18.48 11.31 -8.59
N VAL A 452 19.28 11.50 -7.53
CA VAL A 452 20.50 10.72 -7.31
C VAL A 452 20.19 9.24 -7.14
N GLN A 453 19.17 8.87 -6.35
CA GLN A 453 18.82 7.47 -6.15
C GLN A 453 18.35 6.81 -7.45
N ALA A 454 17.68 7.56 -8.33
CA ALA A 454 17.16 7.02 -9.58
C ALA A 454 18.30 6.60 -10.52
N SER A 455 19.40 7.35 -10.55
CA SER A 455 20.63 7.00 -11.30
C SER A 455 21.37 5.76 -10.77
N LYS A 456 21.03 5.26 -9.58
CA LYS A 456 21.66 4.08 -8.95
C LYS A 456 20.80 2.85 -9.17
N GLN A 457 21.09 2.11 -10.24
CA GLN A 457 20.38 0.87 -10.59
C GLN A 457 20.72 -0.28 -9.64
N ASP A 458 21.98 -0.40 -9.19
CA ASP A 458 22.45 -1.47 -8.30
C ASP A 458 22.17 -1.22 -6.80
N LYS A 459 21.27 -0.28 -6.47
CA LYS A 459 20.93 0.03 -5.08
C LYS A 459 20.15 -1.13 -4.45
N LYS A 460 20.54 -1.53 -3.25
CA LYS A 460 19.88 -2.57 -2.46
C LYS A 460 19.13 -1.98 -1.26
N PHE A 461 19.78 -1.10 -0.51
CA PHE A 461 19.21 -0.48 0.68
C PHE A 461 19.34 1.04 0.63
N MET A 462 18.36 1.73 1.20
CA MET A 462 18.39 3.17 1.42
C MET A 462 17.94 3.46 2.85
N ALA A 463 18.61 4.39 3.51
CA ALA A 463 18.25 4.83 4.85
C ALA A 463 18.70 6.29 5.05
N CYS A 464 18.21 6.92 6.12
CA CYS A 464 18.76 8.19 6.58
C CYS A 464 19.03 8.16 8.07
N ALA A 465 19.78 9.15 8.54
CA ALA A 465 20.03 9.35 9.95
C ALA A 465 18.74 9.80 10.67
N PRO A 466 18.46 9.31 11.90
CA PRO A 466 17.34 9.80 12.71
C PRO A 466 17.38 11.31 12.99
N ASP A 467 18.56 11.93 12.97
CA ASP A 467 18.74 13.39 13.11
C ASP A 467 18.72 14.16 11.78
N TYR A 468 18.41 13.47 10.68
CA TYR A 468 18.34 13.99 9.31
C TYR A 468 19.67 14.52 8.75
N SER A 469 20.78 14.32 9.45
CA SER A 469 22.08 14.90 9.07
C SER A 469 22.63 14.34 7.75
N TYR A 470 22.25 13.11 7.39
CA TYR A 470 22.62 12.49 6.13
C TYR A 470 21.60 11.44 5.65
N ALA A 471 21.63 11.16 4.35
CA ALA A 471 21.01 10.00 3.72
C ALA A 471 22.10 9.07 3.16
N ALA A 472 21.84 7.78 3.11
CA ALA A 472 22.80 6.79 2.62
C ALA A 472 22.15 5.75 1.71
N LEU A 473 22.87 5.42 0.63
CA LEU A 473 22.50 4.42 -0.36
C LEU A 473 23.55 3.31 -0.34
N CYS A 474 23.10 2.07 -0.22
CA CYS A 474 23.96 0.90 -0.21
C CYS A 474 23.67 0.07 -1.46
N GLU A 475 24.71 -0.22 -2.24
CA GLU A 475 24.60 -1.11 -3.39
C GLU A 475 24.56 -2.58 -2.96
N CYS A 476 24.27 -3.49 -3.88
CA CYS A 476 24.35 -4.94 -3.63
C CYS A 476 25.75 -5.40 -3.17
N LEU A 477 26.79 -4.70 -3.63
CA LEU A 477 28.19 -5.06 -3.40
C LEU A 477 29.06 -3.82 -3.13
N ARG A 478 29.96 -3.94 -2.15
CA ARG A 478 31.13 -3.06 -1.86
C ARG A 478 30.88 -1.58 -1.58
N ARG A 479 29.89 -0.90 -2.17
CA ARG A 479 29.82 0.57 -2.15
C ARG A 479 28.65 1.06 -1.30
N VAL A 480 28.94 2.04 -0.47
CA VAL A 480 27.97 2.83 0.28
C VAL A 480 28.19 4.31 -0.02
N PHE A 481 27.17 4.96 -0.53
CA PHE A 481 27.15 6.40 -0.79
C PHE A 481 26.49 7.10 0.39
N ILE A 482 27.10 8.19 0.86
CA ILE A 482 26.65 8.97 2.01
C ILE A 482 26.50 10.42 1.56
N TYR A 483 25.29 10.95 1.65
CA TYR A 483 24.91 12.29 1.23
C TYR A 483 24.57 13.12 2.46
N ARG A 484 25.43 14.08 2.80
CA ARG A 484 25.24 14.95 3.97
C ARG A 484 24.45 16.19 3.62
N GLN A 485 23.62 16.61 4.57
CA GLN A 485 22.94 17.91 4.50
C GLN A 485 23.95 19.07 4.48
N PRO A 486 23.59 20.22 3.89
CA PRO A 486 24.43 21.41 3.87
C PRO A 486 24.86 21.83 5.27
N THR A 487 26.17 21.83 5.53
CA THR A 487 26.72 22.29 6.81
C THR A 487 27.38 23.66 6.63
N PRO A 488 27.24 24.60 7.58
CA PRO A 488 27.96 25.87 7.54
C PRO A 488 29.46 25.65 7.45
N LEU A 489 30.11 26.38 6.54
CA LEU A 489 31.56 26.33 6.41
C LEU A 489 32.20 27.25 7.45
N ALA A 490 33.20 26.75 8.17
CA ALA A 490 34.04 27.57 9.04
C ALA A 490 34.90 28.57 8.26
N THR A 491 35.12 28.32 6.96
CA THR A 491 35.95 29.15 6.07
C THR A 491 35.12 29.74 4.95
N VAL A 492 35.40 30.98 4.57
CA VAL A 492 34.72 31.67 3.48
C VAL A 492 35.12 31.04 2.14
N LEU A 493 34.19 30.33 1.50
CA LEU A 493 34.34 29.83 0.12
C LEU A 493 33.64 30.79 -0.84
N TYR A 494 34.27 31.09 -1.97
CA TYR A 494 33.67 31.89 -3.03
C TYR A 494 33.47 31.04 -4.28
N ASN A 495 32.29 31.14 -4.90
CA ASN A 495 32.06 30.58 -6.22
C ASN A 495 32.90 31.39 -7.24
N ARG A 496 33.87 30.75 -7.89
CA ARG A 496 34.78 31.39 -8.84
C ARG A 496 34.07 32.02 -10.06
N LYS A 497 32.88 31.54 -10.42
CA LYS A 497 32.11 32.05 -11.57
C LYS A 497 31.18 33.22 -11.22
N GLU A 498 30.58 33.19 -10.03
CA GLU A 498 29.56 34.16 -9.63
C GLU A 498 30.04 35.18 -8.58
N GLY A 499 31.24 35.00 -8.02
CA GLY A 499 31.77 35.85 -6.94
C GLY A 499 30.99 35.77 -5.62
N ARG A 500 29.95 34.93 -5.56
CA ARG A 500 29.10 34.76 -4.37
C ARG A 500 29.80 33.93 -3.29
N GLN A 501 29.62 34.36 -2.05
CA GLN A 501 30.06 33.60 -0.89
C GLN A 501 29.16 32.39 -0.69
N VAL A 502 29.76 31.21 -0.67
CA VAL A 502 29.12 29.93 -0.37
C VAL A 502 29.16 29.75 1.15
N GLY A 503 28.01 29.94 1.81
CA GLY A 503 27.90 29.81 3.26
C GLY A 503 27.78 28.37 3.76
N GLN A 504 27.32 27.45 2.92
CA GLN A 504 27.05 26.06 3.27
C GLN A 504 27.47 25.12 2.12
N VAL A 505 27.97 23.93 2.46
CA VAL A 505 28.32 22.90 1.48
C VAL A 505 27.75 21.56 1.92
N ALA A 506 27.05 20.89 1.00
CA ALA A 506 26.70 19.48 1.12
C ALA A 506 27.88 18.62 0.69
N LYS A 507 28.11 17.50 1.37
CA LYS A 507 29.22 16.58 1.08
C LYS A 507 28.68 15.23 0.65
N GLN A 508 29.23 14.70 -0.44
CA GLN A 508 29.05 13.32 -0.83
C GLN A 508 30.31 12.53 -0.48
N LEU A 509 30.13 11.38 0.18
CA LEU A 509 31.20 10.44 0.49
C LEU A 509 30.85 9.08 -0.11
N VAL A 510 31.88 8.35 -0.52
CA VAL A 510 31.76 6.96 -0.98
C VAL A 510 32.66 6.10 -0.11
N ALA A 511 32.05 5.19 0.64
CA ALA A 511 32.77 4.17 1.39
C ALA A 511 32.82 2.89 0.56
N THR A 512 34.04 2.41 0.30
CA THR A 512 34.28 1.13 -0.38
C THR A 512 34.68 0.10 0.68
N LEU A 513 33.85 -0.94 0.83
CA LEU A 513 34.11 -2.07 1.71
C LEU A 513 35.22 -2.95 1.13
N GLU A 514 36.06 -3.47 2.01
CA GLU A 514 37.19 -4.34 1.65
C GLU A 514 36.76 -5.78 1.29
N ALA A 515 35.47 -6.12 1.47
CA ALA A 515 34.90 -7.41 1.10
C ALA A 515 34.09 -7.34 -0.20
N ASN A 516 34.19 -8.38 -1.02
CA ASN A 516 33.35 -8.59 -2.22
C ASN A 516 32.09 -9.42 -1.94
N ASP A 517 31.80 -9.71 -0.68
CA ASP A 517 30.64 -10.50 -0.29
C ASP A 517 29.34 -9.69 -0.46
N PRO A 518 28.21 -10.34 -0.81
CA PRO A 518 26.90 -9.70 -0.86
C PRO A 518 26.53 -9.01 0.46
N ILE A 519 25.95 -7.81 0.35
CA ILE A 519 25.44 -7.07 1.51
C ILE A 519 24.05 -7.61 1.85
N LEU A 520 23.89 -8.10 3.08
CA LEU A 520 22.67 -8.72 3.60
C LEU A 520 21.89 -7.79 4.54
N GLY A 521 22.53 -6.79 5.12
CA GLY A 521 21.85 -5.86 5.99
C GLY A 521 22.50 -4.49 6.07
N PHE A 522 21.68 -3.48 6.32
CA PHE A 522 22.09 -2.09 6.31
C PHE A 522 21.27 -1.30 7.32
N GLN A 523 21.92 -0.61 8.26
CA GLN A 523 21.24 0.19 9.28
C GLN A 523 21.97 1.52 9.49
N ALA A 524 21.20 2.60 9.65
CA ALA A 524 21.73 3.95 9.83
C ALA A 524 21.37 4.53 11.19
N THR A 525 22.34 5.18 11.82
CA THR A 525 22.19 5.94 13.07
C THR A 525 22.75 7.34 12.87
N SER A 526 22.51 8.25 13.82
CA SER A 526 23.02 9.62 13.72
C SER A 526 24.55 9.68 13.64
N GLU A 527 25.26 8.71 14.22
CA GLU A 527 26.73 8.72 14.22
C GLU A 527 27.36 7.74 13.24
N ARG A 528 26.70 6.62 12.94
CA ARG A 528 27.33 5.45 12.29
C ARG A 528 26.39 4.75 11.31
N LEU A 529 26.99 4.10 10.32
CA LEU A 529 26.35 3.14 9.43
C LEU A 529 26.86 1.74 9.72
N PHE A 530 25.93 0.80 9.80
CA PHE A 530 26.22 -0.62 9.96
C PHE A 530 25.93 -1.34 8.64
N VAL A 531 26.89 -2.12 8.15
CA VAL A 531 26.77 -2.86 6.89
C VAL A 531 27.14 -4.31 7.13
N LEU A 532 26.15 -5.19 7.06
CA LEU A 532 26.30 -6.62 7.27
C LEU A 532 26.50 -7.32 5.93
N THR A 533 27.62 -8.03 5.77
CA THR A 533 27.82 -9.00 4.68
C THR A 533 27.63 -10.43 5.19
N THR A 534 27.70 -11.41 4.30
CA THR A 534 27.63 -12.84 4.66
C THR A 534 28.66 -13.26 5.72
N LYS A 535 29.81 -12.56 5.78
CA LYS A 535 30.96 -12.91 6.64
C LYS A 535 31.29 -11.88 7.71
N THR A 536 31.07 -10.59 7.44
CA THR A 536 31.61 -9.50 8.26
C THR A 536 30.60 -8.37 8.45
N LEU A 537 30.55 -7.82 9.66
CA LEU A 537 29.84 -6.57 9.94
C LEU A 537 30.84 -5.42 9.86
N PHE A 538 30.59 -4.47 8.97
CA PHE A 538 31.35 -3.23 8.86
C PHE A 538 30.65 -2.10 9.61
N LEU A 539 31.45 -1.28 10.29
CA LEU A 539 31.00 -0.08 10.97
C LEU A 539 31.68 1.13 10.33
N ILE A 540 30.88 2.04 9.78
CA ILE A 540 31.37 3.27 9.15
C ILE A 540 30.96 4.43 10.05
N LYS A 541 31.93 5.12 10.65
CA LYS A 541 31.67 6.35 11.41
C LYS A 541 31.37 7.49 10.43
N VAL A 542 30.17 8.04 10.50
CA VAL A 542 29.70 9.11 9.61
C VAL A 542 29.93 10.45 10.28
N ASN A 543 29.45 10.64 11.51
CA ASN A 543 29.71 11.87 12.25
C ASN A 543 30.93 11.66 13.16
N ALA A 544 32.02 12.37 12.86
CA ALA A 544 33.03 12.67 13.85
C ALA A 544 32.45 13.82 14.66
N GLY A 545 32.06 13.56 15.92
CA GLY A 545 31.85 14.64 16.87
C GLY A 545 33.04 15.60 16.80
N ASN A 546 32.75 16.90 16.80
CA ASN A 546 33.77 17.93 16.99
C ASN A 546 34.57 17.69 18.27
#